data_AF-A0AAW3MMF8-F1
#
_entry.id   AF-A0AAW3MMF8-F1
#
_cell.length_a   1.000
_cell.length_b   1.000
_cell.length_c   1.000
_cell.angle_alpha   90.00
_cell.angle_beta   90.00
_cell.angle_gamma   90.00
#
_symmetry.space_group_name_H-M   'P 1'
#
loop_
_entity.id
_entity.type
_entity.pdbx_description
1 polymer ?
#
loop_
_entity_poly.entity_id
_entity_poly.type
_entity_poly.pdbx_seq_one_letter_code
_entity_poly.pdbx_strand_id
1 'polypeptide(L)'
;MKLHRQFWLDARNIGALAAPLILTQLAQVALTTTDIVMMGMLGPREIAAGGLALTIFNQLRTMGTGLVTGTGNLVAFANGQHDHSEIMRLVRASFALSTLAALVFALLMLFVEQPLVWLGQDPAVARQAAFYLAAAAPGMLPCLWFQSLRQYTVGLRMPGPLLAITVASIAVNAALDYALMFGRFGLPELGLTGVACATSGVYLLSFVAFLAIAKRRAELAEHLSLAAWRTDAQALARTWKMGLPIAATYGSEAAFFTVLTLVIGTLGTDALAAQTIVNQVIYIVFMISVGLSHASSISISHACAQHDYRGARRLGYTGLALGVGAMLIVALPYLVAPTRVLAPFLDHGAAANTDVLRLATGLLTIAALLQIFDCSQNIGVGILRGLGDVKSSFRISIVGYWMIGLPVAWAAGVTLGYGIYGIWIGLAIGLAATATMLLRKFEYRLGTLAKQAGANHS
;
A
#
# COMPACT_ATOMS: atom_id res chain seq x y z
N MET A 1 -25.85 -17.34 21.46
CA MET A 1 -25.99 -17.88 20.07
C MET A 1 -26.10 -16.82 18.97
N LYS A 2 -26.98 -15.81 19.06
CA LYS A 2 -27.17 -14.81 17.97
C LYS A 2 -25.91 -13.97 17.65
N LEU A 3 -25.21 -13.47 18.68
CA LEU A 3 -23.96 -12.70 18.51
C LEU A 3 -22.84 -13.48 17.82
N HIS A 4 -22.69 -14.77 18.16
CA HIS A 4 -21.68 -15.65 17.56
C HIS A 4 -21.97 -15.87 16.07
N ARG A 5 -23.22 -16.18 15.70
CA ARG A 5 -23.62 -16.34 14.29
C ARG A 5 -23.39 -15.06 13.48
N GLN A 6 -23.63 -13.90 14.07
CA GLN A 6 -23.45 -12.61 13.40
C GLN A 6 -21.98 -12.25 13.20
N PHE A 7 -21.10 -12.59 14.16
CA PHE A 7 -19.65 -12.49 13.98
C PHE A 7 -19.16 -13.32 12.80
N TRP A 8 -19.60 -14.59 12.68
CA TRP A 8 -19.21 -15.45 11.56
C TRP A 8 -19.70 -14.95 10.20
N LEU A 9 -20.89 -14.34 10.15
CA LEU A 9 -21.41 -13.71 8.93
C LEU A 9 -20.58 -12.50 8.52
N ASP A 10 -20.28 -11.61 9.47
CA ASP A 10 -19.43 -10.45 9.22
C ASP A 10 -18.01 -10.88 8.81
N ALA A 11 -17.46 -11.89 9.47
CA ALA A 11 -16.16 -12.44 9.16
C ALA A 11 -16.12 -13.05 7.75
N ARG A 12 -17.17 -13.76 7.34
CA ARG A 12 -17.29 -14.29 5.98
C ARG A 12 -17.38 -13.16 4.95
N ASN A 13 -18.14 -12.11 5.24
CA ASN A 13 -18.32 -10.98 4.32
C ASN A 13 -17.04 -10.15 4.17
N ILE A 14 -16.36 -9.86 5.28
CA ILE A 14 -15.04 -9.18 5.25
C ILE A 14 -14.02 -10.08 4.55
N GLY A 15 -13.98 -11.38 4.89
CA GLY A 15 -13.08 -12.35 4.27
C GLY A 15 -13.27 -12.48 2.76
N ALA A 16 -14.52 -12.48 2.27
CA ALA A 16 -14.82 -12.54 0.84
C ALA A 16 -14.34 -11.30 0.07
N LEU A 17 -14.27 -10.13 0.72
CA LEU A 17 -13.69 -8.92 0.14
C LEU A 17 -12.17 -8.88 0.34
N ALA A 18 -11.68 -9.31 1.49
CA ALA A 18 -10.27 -9.28 1.86
C ALA A 18 -9.45 -10.26 1.02
N ALA A 19 -9.91 -11.50 0.80
CA ALA A 19 -9.17 -12.51 0.05
C ALA A 19 -8.74 -12.05 -1.37
N PRO A 20 -9.63 -11.55 -2.25
CA PRO A 20 -9.22 -11.07 -3.56
C PRO A 20 -8.36 -9.81 -3.48
N LEU A 21 -8.57 -8.96 -2.47
CA LEU A 21 -7.72 -7.77 -2.24
C LEU A 21 -6.31 -8.17 -1.83
N ILE A 22 -6.16 -9.09 -0.87
CA ILE A 22 -4.87 -9.63 -0.40
C ILE A 22 -4.14 -10.30 -1.57
N LEU A 23 -4.81 -11.15 -2.33
CA LEU A 23 -4.22 -11.79 -3.51
C LEU A 23 -3.79 -10.76 -4.56
N THR A 24 -4.56 -9.69 -4.76
CA THR A 24 -4.16 -8.59 -5.65
C THR A 24 -2.91 -7.88 -5.13
N GLN A 25 -2.80 -7.64 -3.82
CA GLN A 25 -1.62 -7.01 -3.22
C GLN A 25 -0.38 -7.91 -3.38
N LEU A 26 -0.52 -9.22 -3.12
CA LEU A 26 0.56 -10.20 -3.32
C LEU A 26 0.97 -10.29 -4.80
N ALA A 27 0.00 -10.26 -5.72
CA ALA A 27 0.26 -10.25 -7.15
C ALA A 27 1.02 -8.98 -7.60
N GLN A 28 0.72 -7.81 -7.01
CA GLN A 28 1.49 -6.59 -7.26
C GLN A 28 2.94 -6.70 -6.76
N VAL A 29 3.15 -7.31 -5.59
CA VAL A 29 4.50 -7.58 -5.10
C VAL A 29 5.25 -8.49 -6.07
N ALA A 30 4.62 -9.57 -6.53
CA ALA A 30 5.21 -10.49 -7.50
C ALA A 30 5.61 -9.79 -8.82
N LEU A 31 4.77 -8.86 -9.31
CA LEU A 31 5.07 -8.03 -10.48
C LEU A 31 6.36 -7.22 -10.25
N THR A 32 6.42 -6.43 -9.18
CA THR A 32 7.61 -5.64 -8.87
C THR A 32 8.87 -6.48 -8.61
N THR A 33 8.72 -7.67 -8.03
CA THR A 33 9.84 -8.60 -7.82
C THR A 33 10.36 -9.14 -9.15
N THR A 34 9.47 -9.38 -10.12
CA THR A 34 9.85 -9.85 -11.47
C THR A 34 10.70 -8.80 -12.18
N ASP A 35 10.30 -7.53 -12.12
CA ASP A 35 11.08 -6.41 -12.68
C ASP A 35 12.50 -6.38 -12.10
N ILE A 36 12.64 -6.55 -10.77
CA ILE A 36 13.95 -6.54 -10.09
C ILE A 36 14.82 -7.71 -10.54
N VAL A 37 14.25 -8.92 -10.61
CA VAL A 37 14.99 -10.12 -11.05
C VAL A 37 15.47 -9.97 -12.50
N MET A 38 14.65 -9.40 -13.38
CA MET A 38 15.03 -9.18 -14.78
C MET A 38 16.10 -8.11 -14.93
N MET A 39 16.01 -7.00 -14.18
CA MET A 39 17.10 -6.00 -14.12
C MET A 39 18.41 -6.62 -13.61
N GLY A 40 18.31 -7.62 -12.72
CA GLY A 40 19.41 -8.45 -12.25
C GLY A 40 20.27 -9.07 -13.35
N MET A 41 19.70 -9.31 -14.53
CA MET A 41 20.37 -9.95 -15.66
C MET A 41 21.19 -9.00 -16.54
N LEU A 42 21.01 -7.67 -16.39
CA LEU A 42 21.67 -6.66 -17.22
C LEU A 42 23.07 -6.26 -16.71
N GLY A 43 23.28 -6.27 -15.40
CA GLY A 43 24.58 -5.94 -14.79
C GLY A 43 24.47 -5.12 -13.50
N PRO A 44 25.54 -5.04 -12.68
CA PRO A 44 25.52 -4.39 -11.37
C PRO A 44 25.19 -2.89 -11.40
N ARG A 45 25.62 -2.19 -12.47
CA ARG A 45 25.42 -0.73 -12.60
C ARG A 45 23.97 -0.41 -12.96
N GLU A 46 23.39 -1.22 -13.85
CA GLU A 46 22.00 -1.17 -14.28
C GLU A 46 21.06 -1.48 -13.13
N ILE A 47 21.42 -2.43 -12.25
CA ILE A 47 20.67 -2.73 -11.02
C ILE A 47 20.70 -1.53 -10.06
N ALA A 48 21.84 -0.89 -9.86
CA ALA A 48 21.94 0.27 -8.96
C ALA A 48 21.08 1.46 -9.46
N ALA A 49 21.18 1.79 -10.74
CA ALA A 49 20.37 2.85 -11.35
C ALA A 49 18.87 2.50 -11.41
N GLY A 50 18.56 1.27 -11.82
CA GLY A 50 17.19 0.75 -11.90
C GLY A 50 16.50 0.65 -10.55
N GLY A 51 17.22 0.21 -9.51
CA GLY A 51 16.73 0.13 -8.14
C GLY A 51 16.40 1.50 -7.55
N LEU A 52 17.27 2.49 -7.77
CA LEU A 52 17.01 3.88 -7.38
C LEU A 52 15.77 4.44 -8.08
N ALA A 53 15.67 4.23 -9.40
CA ALA A 53 14.55 4.68 -10.20
C ALA A 53 13.22 4.00 -9.77
N LEU A 54 13.23 2.68 -9.55
CA LEU A 54 12.08 1.90 -9.11
C LEU A 54 11.62 2.33 -7.71
N THR A 55 12.54 2.69 -6.81
CA THR A 55 12.22 3.20 -5.48
C THR A 55 11.43 4.51 -5.58
N ILE A 56 11.92 5.45 -6.39
CA ILE A 56 11.24 6.74 -6.62
C ILE A 56 9.89 6.54 -7.31
N PHE A 57 9.85 5.67 -8.34
CA PHE A 57 8.61 5.34 -9.04
C PHE A 57 7.57 4.73 -8.09
N ASN A 58 7.97 3.76 -7.27
CA ASN A 58 7.10 3.14 -6.28
C ASN A 58 6.63 4.12 -5.21
N GLN A 59 7.46 5.07 -4.79
CA GLN A 59 7.07 6.11 -3.86
C GLN A 59 5.96 6.99 -4.44
N LEU A 60 6.16 7.51 -5.66
CA LEU A 60 5.18 8.34 -6.35
C LEU A 60 3.90 7.57 -6.65
N ARG A 61 4.01 6.31 -7.11
CA ARG A 61 2.88 5.41 -7.33
C ARG A 61 2.06 5.16 -6.05
N THR A 62 2.74 4.95 -4.93
CA THR A 62 2.09 4.70 -3.63
C THR A 62 1.34 5.93 -3.15
N MET A 63 1.94 7.11 -3.25
CA MET A 63 1.28 8.39 -2.92
C MET A 63 0.08 8.65 -3.84
N GLY A 64 0.21 8.41 -5.14
CA GLY A 64 -0.90 8.52 -6.11
C GLY A 64 -2.03 7.54 -5.82
N THR A 65 -1.71 6.31 -5.47
CA THR A 65 -2.70 5.33 -5.01
C THR A 65 -3.42 5.85 -3.76
N GLY A 66 -2.71 6.50 -2.85
CA GLY A 66 -3.29 7.16 -1.67
C GLY A 66 -4.32 8.24 -2.01
N LEU A 67 -4.03 9.09 -3.00
CA LEU A 67 -4.96 10.12 -3.49
C LEU A 67 -6.28 9.51 -3.99
N VAL A 68 -6.20 8.37 -4.65
CA VAL A 68 -7.35 7.70 -5.29
C VAL A 68 -8.10 6.77 -4.31
N THR A 69 -7.43 6.27 -3.27
CA THR A 69 -8.01 5.35 -2.27
C THR A 69 -9.20 5.96 -1.53
N GLY A 70 -9.24 7.29 -1.39
CA GLY A 70 -10.40 8.00 -0.83
C GLY A 70 -11.68 7.77 -1.64
N THR A 71 -11.58 7.77 -2.98
CA THR A 71 -12.72 7.55 -3.89
C THR A 71 -13.45 6.25 -3.58
N GLY A 72 -12.72 5.15 -3.32
CA GLY A 72 -13.34 3.85 -3.06
C GLY A 72 -14.28 3.87 -1.86
N ASN A 73 -13.96 4.63 -0.82
CA ASN A 73 -14.82 4.79 0.34
C ASN A 73 -16.02 5.69 0.07
N LEU A 74 -15.84 6.78 -0.68
CA LEU A 74 -16.96 7.64 -1.10
C LEU A 74 -17.94 6.89 -2.00
N VAL A 75 -17.43 6.08 -2.93
CA VAL A 75 -18.25 5.20 -3.79
C VAL A 75 -18.96 4.15 -2.95
N ALA A 76 -18.29 3.51 -1.99
CA ALA A 76 -18.93 2.56 -1.08
C ALA A 76 -20.07 3.20 -0.26
N PHE A 77 -19.88 4.47 0.15
CA PHE A 77 -20.87 5.25 0.88
C PHE A 77 -22.08 5.60 -0.01
N ALA A 78 -21.85 6.10 -1.22
CA ALA A 78 -22.91 6.41 -2.18
C ALA A 78 -23.68 5.14 -2.62
N ASN A 79 -22.97 4.03 -2.82
CA ASN A 79 -23.56 2.73 -3.12
C ASN A 79 -24.43 2.22 -1.95
N GLY A 80 -24.04 2.45 -0.71
CA GLY A 80 -24.86 2.12 0.47
C GLY A 80 -26.17 2.92 0.56
N GLN A 81 -26.21 4.11 -0.03
CA GLN A 81 -27.41 4.95 -0.16
C GLN A 81 -28.20 4.71 -1.45
N HIS A 82 -27.72 3.84 -2.35
CA HIS A 82 -28.27 3.65 -3.69
C HIS A 82 -28.30 4.94 -4.54
N ASP A 83 -27.37 5.88 -4.28
CA ASP A 83 -27.23 7.11 -5.06
C ASP A 83 -26.28 6.91 -6.25
N HIS A 84 -26.84 6.37 -7.34
CA HIS A 84 -26.13 6.10 -8.58
C HIS A 84 -25.55 7.38 -9.23
N SER A 85 -26.19 8.53 -9.01
CA SER A 85 -25.74 9.80 -9.58
C SER A 85 -24.46 10.30 -8.93
N GLU A 86 -24.35 10.17 -7.61
CA GLU A 86 -23.15 10.52 -6.85
C GLU A 86 -22.00 9.55 -7.16
N ILE A 87 -22.27 8.25 -7.35
CA ILE A 87 -21.24 7.29 -7.80
C ILE A 87 -20.59 7.76 -9.10
N MET A 88 -21.40 8.13 -10.11
CA MET A 88 -20.88 8.60 -11.39
C MET A 88 -20.07 9.91 -11.23
N ARG A 89 -20.51 10.85 -10.39
CA ARG A 89 -19.79 12.11 -10.11
C ARG A 89 -18.43 11.83 -9.46
N LEU A 90 -18.37 10.90 -8.50
CA LEU A 90 -17.16 10.50 -7.80
C LEU A 90 -16.17 9.77 -8.72
N VAL A 91 -16.65 8.92 -9.61
CA VAL A 91 -15.82 8.23 -10.61
C VAL A 91 -15.15 9.24 -11.55
N ARG A 92 -15.91 10.21 -12.08
CA ARG A 92 -15.34 11.29 -12.92
C ARG A 92 -14.30 12.09 -12.16
N ALA A 93 -14.59 12.45 -10.91
CA ALA A 93 -13.66 13.16 -10.03
C ALA A 93 -12.38 12.37 -9.78
N SER A 94 -12.47 11.05 -9.61
CA SER A 94 -11.32 10.16 -9.44
C SER A 94 -10.41 10.16 -10.67
N PHE A 95 -10.99 10.09 -11.87
CA PHE A 95 -10.22 10.17 -13.12
C PHE A 95 -9.57 11.54 -13.30
N ALA A 96 -10.30 12.63 -13.04
CA ALA A 96 -9.74 13.99 -13.10
C ALA A 96 -8.57 14.16 -12.11
N LEU A 97 -8.75 13.71 -10.87
CA LEU A 97 -7.71 13.73 -9.85
C LEU A 97 -6.50 12.87 -10.24
N SER A 98 -6.74 11.68 -10.77
CA SER A 98 -5.68 10.77 -11.23
C SER A 98 -4.89 11.36 -12.39
N THR A 99 -5.55 12.04 -13.34
CA THR A 99 -4.88 12.74 -14.44
C THR A 99 -4.03 13.89 -13.92
N LEU A 100 -4.56 14.72 -13.01
CA LEU A 100 -3.79 15.81 -12.42
C LEU A 100 -2.58 15.29 -11.64
N ALA A 101 -2.78 14.26 -10.81
CA ALA A 101 -1.70 13.64 -10.04
C ALA A 101 -0.65 12.99 -10.96
N ALA A 102 -1.08 12.29 -12.01
CA ALA A 102 -0.17 11.67 -12.97
C ALA A 102 0.69 12.71 -13.70
N LEU A 103 0.10 13.85 -14.10
CA LEU A 103 0.83 14.94 -14.74
C LEU A 103 1.86 15.56 -13.79
N VAL A 104 1.48 15.82 -12.54
CA VAL A 104 2.40 16.35 -11.52
C VAL A 104 3.54 15.37 -11.26
N PHE A 105 3.24 14.08 -11.07
CA PHE A 105 4.27 13.08 -10.80
C PHE A 105 5.15 12.79 -12.02
N ALA A 106 4.60 12.78 -13.23
CA ALA A 106 5.38 12.69 -14.45
C ALA A 106 6.34 13.89 -14.59
N LEU A 107 5.88 15.10 -14.26
CA LEU A 107 6.74 16.28 -14.25
C LEU A 107 7.87 16.14 -13.23
N LEU A 108 7.57 15.70 -12.00
CA LEU A 108 8.58 15.46 -10.97
C LEU A 108 9.61 14.40 -11.41
N MET A 109 9.18 13.36 -12.11
CA MET A 109 10.07 12.32 -12.64
C MET A 109 11.05 12.86 -13.69
N LEU A 110 10.63 13.81 -14.53
CA LEU A 110 11.49 14.42 -15.54
C LEU A 110 12.58 15.32 -14.95
N PHE A 111 12.35 15.90 -13.77
CA PHE A 111 13.30 16.80 -13.10
C PHE A 111 14.07 16.14 -11.93
N VAL A 112 14.14 14.81 -11.90
CA VAL A 112 14.70 14.06 -10.77
C VAL A 112 16.24 14.01 -10.75
N GLU A 113 16.91 14.25 -11.88
CA GLU A 113 18.39 14.13 -11.98
C GLU A 113 19.11 15.05 -11.00
N GLN A 114 18.80 16.36 -11.01
CA GLN A 114 19.49 17.32 -10.14
C GLN A 114 19.26 17.08 -8.64
N PRO A 115 18.01 16.84 -8.16
CA PRO A 115 17.78 16.45 -6.78
C PRO A 115 18.60 15.23 -6.35
N LEU A 116 18.77 14.23 -7.21
CA LEU A 116 19.56 13.04 -6.89
C LEU A 116 21.05 13.35 -6.73
N VAL A 117 21.59 14.21 -7.59
CA VAL A 117 22.98 14.68 -7.48
C VAL A 117 23.18 15.50 -6.20
N TRP A 118 22.23 16.35 -5.83
CA TRP A 118 22.28 17.10 -4.56
C TRP A 118 22.21 16.20 -3.33
N LEU A 119 21.53 15.05 -3.43
CA LEU A 119 21.49 14.02 -2.38
C LEU A 119 22.77 13.15 -2.34
N GLY A 120 23.80 13.50 -3.12
CA GLY A 120 25.10 12.83 -3.10
C GLY A 120 25.18 11.55 -3.93
N GLN A 121 24.22 11.30 -4.83
CA GLN A 121 24.29 10.16 -5.75
C GLN A 121 25.33 10.40 -6.85
N ASP A 122 25.98 9.33 -7.31
CA ASP A 122 26.88 9.38 -8.45
C ASP A 122 26.16 9.98 -9.68
N PRO A 123 26.72 11.01 -10.35
CA PRO A 123 26.07 11.68 -11.47
C PRO A 123 25.68 10.73 -12.62
N ALA A 124 26.46 9.67 -12.86
CA ALA A 124 26.15 8.71 -13.91
C ALA A 124 24.99 7.78 -13.51
N VAL A 125 24.90 7.38 -12.24
CA VAL A 125 23.75 6.59 -11.72
C VAL A 125 22.49 7.46 -11.69
N ALA A 126 22.59 8.71 -11.23
CA ALA A 126 21.49 9.66 -11.21
C ALA A 126 20.93 9.93 -12.61
N ARG A 127 21.81 10.11 -13.60
CA ARG A 127 21.42 10.30 -15.01
C ARG A 127 20.72 9.06 -15.57
N GLN A 128 21.24 7.86 -15.31
CA GLN A 128 20.63 6.62 -15.79
C GLN A 128 19.26 6.37 -15.13
N ALA A 129 19.12 6.68 -13.84
CA ALA A 129 17.84 6.64 -13.13
C ALA A 129 16.85 7.68 -13.69
N ALA A 130 17.31 8.88 -14.04
CA ALA A 130 16.49 9.91 -14.67
C ALA A 130 15.99 9.49 -16.05
N PHE A 131 16.83 8.85 -16.88
CA PHE A 131 16.38 8.29 -18.17
C PHE A 131 15.31 7.21 -18.00
N TYR A 132 15.48 6.31 -17.02
CA TYR A 132 14.46 5.32 -16.69
C TYR A 132 13.15 5.98 -16.27
N LEU A 133 13.21 6.96 -15.36
CA LEU A 133 12.03 7.66 -14.86
C LEU A 133 11.33 8.48 -15.94
N ALA A 134 12.09 9.08 -16.87
CA ALA A 134 11.53 9.76 -18.03
C ALA A 134 10.77 8.79 -18.96
N ALA A 135 11.30 7.58 -19.16
CA ALA A 135 10.62 6.52 -19.92
C ALA A 135 9.40 5.95 -19.18
N ALA A 136 9.43 5.89 -17.85
CA ALA A 136 8.31 5.42 -17.02
C ALA A 136 7.22 6.49 -16.79
N ALA A 137 7.55 7.77 -16.95
CA ALA A 137 6.64 8.90 -16.77
C ALA A 137 5.30 8.77 -17.53
N PRO A 138 5.25 8.42 -18.84
CA PRO A 138 3.98 8.21 -19.54
C PRO A 138 3.16 7.06 -18.96
N GLY A 139 3.79 6.07 -18.32
CA GLY A 139 3.14 4.95 -17.63
C GLY A 139 2.43 5.33 -16.32
N MET A 140 2.75 6.50 -15.74
CA MET A 140 2.10 6.96 -14.51
C MET A 140 0.60 7.23 -14.69
N LEU A 141 0.21 7.78 -15.85
CA LEU A 141 -1.19 8.05 -16.18
C LEU A 141 -2.06 6.77 -16.22
N PRO A 142 -1.74 5.75 -17.04
CA PRO A 142 -2.51 4.51 -17.03
C PRO A 142 -2.43 3.79 -15.69
N CYS A 143 -1.33 3.89 -14.94
CA CYS A 143 -1.22 3.33 -13.60
C CYS A 143 -2.26 3.92 -12.64
N LEU A 144 -2.37 5.26 -12.56
CA LEU A 144 -3.34 5.90 -11.66
C LEU A 144 -4.79 5.76 -12.14
N TRP A 145 -5.01 5.71 -13.45
CA TRP A 145 -6.32 5.37 -14.01
C TRP A 145 -6.74 3.94 -13.67
N PHE A 146 -5.83 2.97 -13.78
CA PHE A 146 -6.07 1.60 -13.31
C PHE A 146 -6.40 1.57 -11.81
N GLN A 147 -5.68 2.33 -10.99
CA GLN A 147 -6.01 2.47 -9.56
C GLN A 147 -7.39 3.11 -9.33
N SER A 148 -7.82 4.06 -10.15
CA SER A 148 -9.18 4.63 -10.09
C SER A 148 -10.27 3.60 -10.38
N LEU A 149 -10.11 2.79 -11.44
CA LEU A 149 -11.05 1.70 -11.73
C LEU A 149 -11.06 0.65 -10.62
N ARG A 150 -9.88 0.32 -10.08
CA ARG A 150 -9.75 -0.55 -8.91
C ARG A 150 -10.56 -0.02 -7.73
N GLN A 151 -10.39 1.24 -7.35
CA GLN A 151 -11.12 1.80 -6.20
C GLN A 151 -12.62 1.89 -6.46
N TYR A 152 -13.05 2.11 -7.70
CA TYR A 152 -14.45 2.06 -8.09
C TYR A 152 -15.08 0.68 -7.88
N THR A 153 -14.50 -0.40 -8.43
CA THR A 153 -15.07 -1.76 -8.27
C THR A 153 -14.99 -2.26 -6.84
N VAL A 154 -13.93 -1.88 -6.13
CA VAL A 154 -13.75 -2.18 -4.71
C VAL A 154 -14.82 -1.46 -3.88
N GLY A 155 -15.15 -0.21 -4.19
CA GLY A 155 -16.27 0.52 -3.58
C GLY A 155 -17.64 -0.10 -3.86
N LEU A 156 -17.84 -0.65 -5.06
CA LEU A 156 -19.03 -1.43 -5.42
C LEU A 156 -19.04 -2.86 -4.85
N ARG A 157 -18.03 -3.25 -4.07
CA ARG A 157 -17.89 -4.58 -3.45
C ARG A 157 -17.76 -5.72 -4.47
N MET A 158 -17.24 -5.43 -5.67
CA MET A 158 -17.00 -6.39 -6.74
C MET A 158 -15.51 -6.47 -7.13
N PRO A 159 -14.60 -6.92 -6.22
CA PRO A 159 -13.17 -6.97 -6.51
C PRO A 159 -12.75 -8.10 -7.48
N GLY A 160 -13.64 -9.05 -7.82
CA GLY A 160 -13.29 -10.24 -8.62
C GLY A 160 -12.54 -9.98 -9.94
N PRO A 161 -12.99 -9.03 -10.80
CA PRO A 161 -12.29 -8.72 -12.05
C PRO A 161 -10.83 -8.26 -11.86
N LEU A 162 -10.54 -7.60 -10.73
CA LEU A 162 -9.23 -7.03 -10.45
C LEU A 162 -8.16 -8.10 -10.30
N LEU A 163 -8.47 -9.18 -9.59
CA LEU A 163 -7.51 -10.26 -9.35
C LEU A 163 -7.09 -10.93 -10.67
N ALA A 164 -8.07 -11.28 -11.51
CA ALA A 164 -7.82 -11.93 -12.79
C ALA A 164 -6.92 -11.08 -13.71
N ILE A 165 -7.19 -9.78 -13.77
CA ILE A 165 -6.37 -8.85 -14.56
C ILE A 165 -4.97 -8.73 -13.97
N THR A 166 -4.83 -8.61 -12.65
CA THR A 166 -3.52 -8.45 -12.00
C THR A 166 -2.65 -9.69 -12.21
N VAL A 167 -3.23 -10.90 -12.09
CA VAL A 167 -2.51 -12.16 -12.37
C VAL A 167 -2.09 -12.26 -13.84
N ALA A 168 -2.99 -11.94 -14.78
CA ALA A 168 -2.65 -11.90 -16.20
C ALA A 168 -1.55 -10.87 -16.50
N SER A 169 -1.56 -9.74 -15.79
CA SER A 169 -0.59 -8.65 -15.97
C SER A 169 0.82 -9.09 -15.60
N ILE A 170 1.00 -9.99 -14.62
CA ILE A 170 2.33 -10.54 -14.27
C ILE A 170 2.93 -11.31 -15.45
N ALA A 171 2.14 -12.20 -16.07
CA ALA A 171 2.63 -13.00 -17.20
C ALA A 171 2.97 -12.11 -18.42
N VAL A 172 2.13 -11.10 -18.68
CA VAL A 172 2.36 -10.13 -19.76
C VAL A 172 3.58 -9.25 -19.47
N ASN A 173 3.77 -8.83 -18.22
CA ASN A 173 4.95 -8.06 -17.77
C ASN A 173 6.22 -8.86 -18.01
N ALA A 174 6.32 -10.08 -17.49
CA ALA A 174 7.49 -10.93 -17.71
C ALA A 174 7.80 -11.15 -19.20
N ALA A 175 6.78 -11.33 -20.04
CA ALA A 175 6.96 -11.49 -21.48
C ALA A 175 7.44 -10.19 -22.17
N LEU A 176 6.86 -9.04 -21.80
CA LEU A 176 7.23 -7.74 -22.36
C LEU A 176 8.61 -7.28 -21.91
N ASP A 177 8.95 -7.48 -20.64
CA ASP A 177 10.27 -7.18 -20.10
C ASP A 177 11.33 -7.98 -20.84
N TYR A 178 11.15 -9.31 -20.96
CA TYR A 178 12.08 -10.14 -21.71
C TYR A 178 12.22 -9.70 -23.18
N ALA A 179 11.12 -9.36 -23.85
CA ALA A 179 11.14 -8.95 -25.25
C ALA A 179 11.85 -7.59 -25.47
N LEU A 180 11.53 -6.58 -24.66
CA LEU A 180 12.06 -5.20 -24.80
C LEU A 180 13.46 -5.06 -24.21
N MET A 181 13.82 -5.87 -23.22
CA MET A 181 15.14 -5.85 -22.61
C MET A 181 16.18 -6.47 -23.55
N PHE A 182 15.90 -7.63 -24.15
CA PHE A 182 16.84 -8.35 -25.04
C PHE A 182 16.65 -8.09 -26.54
N GLY A 183 15.74 -7.18 -26.93
CA GLY A 183 15.49 -6.86 -28.34
C GLY A 183 15.02 -8.07 -29.18
N ARG A 184 14.22 -8.97 -28.59
CA ARG A 184 13.71 -10.16 -29.27
C ARG A 184 12.36 -9.84 -29.96
N PHE A 185 11.98 -10.62 -30.97
CA PHE A 185 10.77 -10.41 -31.80
C PHE A 185 10.78 -9.15 -32.70
N GLY A 186 11.95 -8.64 -33.09
CA GLY A 186 12.06 -7.49 -34.00
C GLY A 186 11.93 -6.12 -33.31
N LEU A 187 11.99 -6.10 -31.97
CA LEU A 187 12.01 -4.89 -31.15
C LEU A 187 13.47 -4.45 -30.87
N PRO A 188 13.72 -3.14 -30.68
CA PRO A 188 15.04 -2.64 -30.31
C PRO A 188 15.45 -3.11 -28.90
N GLU A 189 16.74 -3.36 -28.70
CA GLU A 189 17.32 -3.65 -27.39
C GLU A 189 17.39 -2.36 -26.56
N LEU A 190 16.41 -2.18 -25.67
CA LEU A 190 16.26 -0.95 -24.87
C LEU A 190 16.88 -1.07 -23.47
N GLY A 191 17.39 -2.25 -23.11
CA GLY A 191 18.01 -2.51 -21.81
C GLY A 191 17.12 -2.08 -20.64
N LEU A 192 17.67 -1.25 -19.75
CA LEU A 192 16.97 -0.72 -18.57
C LEU A 192 15.72 0.12 -18.93
N THR A 193 15.77 0.86 -20.03
CA THR A 193 14.63 1.64 -20.55
C THR A 193 13.50 0.72 -21.04
N GLY A 194 13.86 -0.48 -21.51
CA GLY A 194 12.92 -1.51 -21.93
C GLY A 194 12.00 -1.96 -20.79
N VAL A 195 12.53 -2.09 -19.57
CA VAL A 195 11.76 -2.42 -18.37
C VAL A 195 10.74 -1.31 -18.07
N ALA A 196 11.15 -0.03 -18.06
CA ALA A 196 10.22 1.08 -17.85
C ALA A 196 9.08 1.12 -18.89
N CYS A 197 9.41 0.87 -20.16
CA CYS A 197 8.44 0.81 -21.25
C CYS A 197 7.50 -0.40 -21.11
N ALA A 198 8.02 -1.56 -20.74
CA ALA A 198 7.25 -2.77 -20.49
C ALA A 198 6.26 -2.55 -19.35
N THR A 199 6.71 -2.07 -18.19
CA THR A 199 5.84 -1.77 -17.04
C THR A 199 4.75 -0.76 -17.41
N SER A 200 5.11 0.30 -18.14
CA SER A 200 4.15 1.31 -18.63
C SER A 200 3.11 0.72 -19.58
N GLY A 201 3.56 -0.15 -20.50
CA GLY A 201 2.70 -0.88 -21.42
C GLY A 201 1.75 -1.84 -20.70
N VAL A 202 2.23 -2.55 -19.69
CA VAL A 202 1.41 -3.41 -18.84
C VAL A 202 0.34 -2.60 -18.14
N TYR A 203 0.66 -1.48 -17.50
CA TYR A 203 -0.36 -0.64 -16.87
C TYR A 203 -1.43 -0.16 -17.87
N LEU A 204 -1.03 0.18 -19.09
CA LEU A 204 -1.97 0.55 -20.15
C LEU A 204 -2.86 -0.64 -20.55
N LEU A 205 -2.28 -1.81 -20.77
CA LEU A 205 -3.01 -3.03 -21.11
C LEU A 205 -3.96 -3.45 -19.98
N SER A 206 -3.51 -3.43 -18.72
CA SER A 206 -4.32 -3.70 -17.53
C SER A 206 -5.47 -2.71 -17.43
N PHE A 207 -5.23 -1.41 -17.68
CA PHE A 207 -6.27 -0.39 -17.70
C PHE A 207 -7.31 -0.66 -18.79
N VAL A 208 -6.88 -0.92 -20.04
CA VAL A 208 -7.77 -1.19 -21.17
C VAL A 208 -8.58 -2.47 -20.95
N ALA A 209 -7.94 -3.54 -20.48
CA ALA A 209 -8.59 -4.80 -20.16
C ALA A 209 -9.64 -4.62 -19.04
N PHE A 210 -9.28 -3.88 -17.99
CA PHE A 210 -10.21 -3.56 -16.91
C PHE A 210 -11.40 -2.74 -17.42
N LEU A 211 -11.14 -1.72 -18.24
CA LEU A 211 -12.17 -0.88 -18.80
C LEU A 211 -13.13 -1.68 -19.70
N ALA A 212 -12.61 -2.61 -20.50
CA ALA A 212 -13.42 -3.48 -21.34
C ALA A 212 -14.32 -4.40 -20.50
N ILE A 213 -13.80 -4.99 -19.42
CA ILE A 213 -14.58 -5.83 -18.50
C ILE A 213 -15.63 -5.01 -17.77
N ALA A 214 -15.27 -3.81 -17.29
CA ALA A 214 -16.19 -2.90 -16.61
C ALA A 214 -17.34 -2.45 -17.51
N LYS A 215 -17.08 -2.20 -18.80
CA LYS A 215 -18.13 -1.86 -19.78
C LYS A 215 -19.02 -3.05 -20.16
N ARG A 216 -18.52 -4.29 -20.08
CA ARG A 216 -19.29 -5.49 -20.42
C ARG A 216 -20.23 -5.95 -19.31
N ARG A 217 -19.96 -5.59 -18.06
CA ARG A 217 -20.84 -5.91 -16.93
C ARG A 217 -21.85 -4.79 -16.73
N ALA A 218 -23.14 -5.07 -16.92
CA ALA A 218 -24.22 -4.07 -16.84
C ALA A 218 -24.16 -3.24 -15.54
N GLU A 219 -23.98 -3.90 -14.40
CA GLU A 219 -23.87 -3.27 -13.06
C GLU A 219 -22.69 -2.30 -12.92
N LEU A 220 -21.60 -2.50 -13.65
CA LEU A 220 -20.43 -1.61 -13.63
C LEU A 220 -20.53 -0.53 -14.70
N ALA A 221 -21.13 -0.85 -15.85
CA ALA A 221 -21.26 0.05 -16.98
C ALA A 221 -22.21 1.21 -16.69
N GLU A 222 -23.25 0.98 -15.89
CA GLU A 222 -24.27 1.98 -15.56
C GLU A 222 -23.71 3.24 -14.90
N HIS A 223 -22.68 3.10 -14.05
CA HIS A 223 -22.10 4.23 -13.31
C HIS A 223 -20.73 4.68 -13.83
N LEU A 224 -20.19 3.99 -14.84
CA LEU A 224 -18.86 4.26 -15.37
C LEU A 224 -18.87 5.45 -16.33
N SER A 225 -18.21 6.54 -15.95
CA SER A 225 -18.03 7.69 -16.82
C SER A 225 -16.59 8.19 -16.80
N LEU A 226 -15.91 8.07 -17.95
CA LEU A 226 -14.54 8.55 -18.17
C LEU A 226 -14.46 10.05 -18.46
N ALA A 227 -15.59 10.77 -18.42
CA ALA A 227 -15.65 12.20 -18.73
C ALA A 227 -15.07 13.03 -17.57
N ALA A 228 -13.75 12.91 -17.33
CA ALA A 228 -13.01 13.65 -16.31
C ALA A 228 -13.26 15.17 -16.38
N TRP A 229 -13.44 15.69 -17.60
CA TRP A 229 -13.71 17.10 -17.90
C TRP A 229 -15.10 17.59 -17.46
N ARG A 230 -16.06 16.68 -17.20
CA ARG A 230 -17.43 17.01 -16.73
C ARG A 230 -17.56 16.82 -15.21
N THR A 231 -16.44 16.87 -14.50
CA THR A 231 -16.41 16.74 -13.04
C THR A 231 -16.90 18.00 -12.38
N ASP A 232 -17.69 17.85 -11.33
CA ASP A 232 -18.08 18.95 -10.45
C ASP A 232 -16.94 19.30 -9.49
N ALA A 233 -16.65 20.60 -9.34
CA ALA A 233 -15.68 21.12 -8.39
C ALA A 233 -15.94 20.63 -6.96
N GLN A 234 -17.21 20.44 -6.57
CA GLN A 234 -17.56 19.92 -5.25
C GLN A 234 -17.11 18.45 -5.08
N ALA A 235 -17.37 17.59 -6.07
CA ALA A 235 -16.96 16.19 -6.04
C ALA A 235 -15.42 16.07 -6.05
N LEU A 236 -14.74 16.87 -6.89
CA LEU A 236 -13.29 16.94 -6.91
C LEU A 236 -12.70 17.37 -5.56
N ALA A 237 -13.28 18.40 -4.93
CA ALA A 237 -12.85 18.87 -3.62
C ALA A 237 -13.07 17.82 -2.52
N ARG A 238 -14.17 17.05 -2.56
CA ARG A 238 -14.41 15.94 -1.63
C ARG A 238 -13.36 14.85 -1.78
N THR A 239 -13.11 14.40 -3.02
CA THR A 239 -12.10 13.37 -3.32
C THR A 239 -10.71 13.85 -2.93
N TRP A 240 -10.34 15.10 -3.23
CA TRP A 240 -9.06 15.70 -2.83
C TRP A 240 -8.90 15.76 -1.30
N LYS A 241 -9.91 16.26 -0.58
CA LYS A 241 -9.89 16.38 0.89
C LYS A 241 -9.76 15.02 1.58
N MET A 242 -10.25 13.95 0.94
CA MET A 242 -10.13 12.59 1.45
C MET A 242 -8.81 11.92 1.04
N GLY A 243 -8.38 12.11 -0.22
CA GLY A 243 -7.19 11.50 -0.79
C GLY A 243 -5.88 12.08 -0.28
N LEU A 244 -5.77 13.41 -0.14
CA LEU A 244 -4.53 14.08 0.24
C LEU A 244 -3.99 13.60 1.61
N PRO A 245 -4.79 13.49 2.68
CA PRO A 245 -4.30 12.95 3.96
C PRO A 245 -3.89 11.47 3.86
N ILE A 246 -4.54 10.67 3.01
CA ILE A 246 -4.17 9.26 2.81
C ILE A 246 -2.81 9.18 2.09
N ALA A 247 -2.63 9.96 1.02
CA ALA A 247 -1.36 10.06 0.31
C ALA A 247 -0.22 10.52 1.23
N ALA A 248 -0.49 11.52 2.08
CA ALA A 248 0.46 12.01 3.08
C ALA A 248 0.76 10.95 4.15
N THR A 249 -0.21 10.11 4.53
CA THR A 249 0.01 8.99 5.46
C THR A 249 0.99 7.99 4.86
N TYR A 250 0.75 7.54 3.62
CA TYR A 250 1.65 6.59 2.95
C TYR A 250 3.04 7.19 2.68
N GLY A 251 3.10 8.47 2.30
CA GLY A 251 4.37 9.18 2.13
C GLY A 251 5.15 9.28 3.45
N SER A 252 4.47 9.60 4.54
CA SER A 252 5.07 9.65 5.88
C SER A 252 5.55 8.28 6.36
N GLU A 253 4.82 7.21 6.09
CA GLU A 253 5.22 5.84 6.44
C GLU A 253 6.52 5.44 5.73
N ALA A 254 6.59 5.67 4.42
CA ALA A 254 7.79 5.38 3.66
C ALA A 254 9.00 6.22 4.09
N ALA A 255 8.79 7.52 4.36
CA ALA A 255 9.83 8.39 4.88
C ALA A 255 10.33 7.92 6.25
N PHE A 256 9.43 7.49 7.13
CA PHE A 256 9.79 6.97 8.44
C PHE A 256 10.64 5.69 8.36
N PHE A 257 10.26 4.73 7.51
CA PHE A 257 11.08 3.53 7.28
C PHE A 257 12.45 3.88 6.67
N THR A 258 12.51 4.87 5.77
CA THR A 258 13.78 5.33 5.18
C THR A 258 14.71 5.90 6.25
N VAL A 259 14.19 6.77 7.13
CA VAL A 259 14.97 7.33 8.24
C VAL A 259 15.46 6.22 9.18
N LEU A 260 14.61 5.26 9.53
CA LEU A 260 15.01 4.12 10.36
C LEU A 260 16.11 3.29 9.71
N THR A 261 16.01 3.01 8.41
CA THR A 261 17.05 2.28 7.66
C THR A 261 18.38 3.04 7.69
N LEU A 262 18.37 4.36 7.54
CA LEU A 262 19.59 5.19 7.64
C LEU A 262 20.22 5.11 9.04
N VAL A 263 19.40 5.19 10.10
CA VAL A 263 19.89 5.06 11.48
C VAL A 263 20.49 3.67 11.71
N ILE A 264 19.82 2.60 11.26
CA ILE A 264 20.36 1.24 11.37
C ILE A 264 21.67 1.09 10.58
N GLY A 265 21.79 1.74 9.42
CA GLY A 265 23.02 1.77 8.63
C GLY A 265 24.23 2.31 9.39
N THR A 266 24.02 3.25 10.33
CA THR A 266 25.11 3.75 11.19
C THR A 266 25.59 2.74 12.24
N LEU A 267 24.80 1.70 12.53
CA LEU A 267 25.15 0.65 13.49
C LEU A 267 26.03 -0.47 12.90
N GLY A 268 26.20 -0.50 11.57
CA GLY A 268 27.05 -1.47 10.88
C GLY A 268 26.34 -2.20 9.73
N THR A 269 27.15 -2.79 8.85
CA THR A 269 26.69 -3.50 7.64
C THR A 269 25.85 -4.73 7.97
N ASP A 270 26.22 -5.46 9.03
CA ASP A 270 25.54 -6.71 9.39
C ASP A 270 24.14 -6.45 9.96
N ALA A 271 24.00 -5.35 10.71
CA ALA A 271 22.71 -4.87 11.21
C ALA A 271 21.80 -4.45 10.05
N LEU A 272 22.34 -3.71 9.08
CA LEU A 272 21.59 -3.31 7.89
C LEU A 272 21.17 -4.51 7.01
N ALA A 273 22.04 -5.51 6.86
CA ALA A 273 21.72 -6.75 6.15
C ALA A 273 20.60 -7.51 6.86
N ALA A 274 20.70 -7.69 8.18
CA ALA A 274 19.66 -8.34 8.99
C ALA A 274 18.32 -7.61 8.88
N GLN A 275 18.32 -6.27 8.96
CA GLN A 275 17.14 -5.43 8.75
C GLN A 275 16.47 -5.70 7.42
N THR A 276 17.26 -5.73 6.35
CA THR A 276 16.76 -5.84 4.97
C THR A 276 16.06 -7.18 4.77
N ILE A 277 16.66 -8.27 5.25
CA ILE A 277 16.08 -9.62 5.19
C ILE A 277 14.74 -9.66 5.97
N VAL A 278 14.74 -9.18 7.21
CA VAL A 278 13.54 -9.24 8.05
C VAL A 278 12.43 -8.33 7.51
N ASN A 279 12.76 -7.16 6.97
CA ASN A 279 11.81 -6.27 6.31
C ASN A 279 11.13 -6.94 5.10
N GLN A 280 11.87 -7.72 4.30
CA GLN A 280 11.29 -8.43 3.16
C GLN A 280 10.22 -9.44 3.61
N VAL A 281 10.49 -10.14 4.71
CA VAL A 281 9.56 -11.08 5.33
C VAL A 281 8.31 -10.35 5.84
N ILE A 282 8.49 -9.22 6.53
CA ILE A 282 7.38 -8.40 7.05
C ILE A 282 6.55 -7.79 5.92
N TYR A 283 7.17 -7.38 4.82
CA TYR A 283 6.48 -6.77 3.69
C TYR A 283 5.43 -7.70 3.06
N ILE A 284 5.70 -9.01 3.02
CA ILE A 284 4.73 -10.02 2.56
C ILE A 284 3.51 -10.05 3.49
N VAL A 285 3.74 -10.04 4.80
CA VAL A 285 2.69 -10.07 5.83
C VAL A 285 1.90 -8.76 5.83
N PHE A 286 2.55 -7.64 5.61
CA PHE A 286 1.95 -6.32 5.48
C PHE A 286 0.89 -6.28 4.38
N MET A 287 1.07 -7.01 3.27
CA MET A 287 0.06 -7.08 2.20
C MET A 287 -1.27 -7.70 2.68
N ILE A 288 -1.21 -8.63 3.63
CA ILE A 288 -2.40 -9.22 4.27
C ILE A 288 -3.12 -8.13 5.08
N SER A 289 -2.37 -7.38 5.90
CA SER A 289 -2.88 -6.26 6.70
C SER A 289 -3.54 -5.18 5.84
N VAL A 290 -2.90 -4.79 4.73
CA VAL A 290 -3.43 -3.79 3.80
C VAL A 290 -4.72 -4.27 3.13
N GLY A 291 -4.76 -5.51 2.65
CA GLY A 291 -5.96 -6.08 2.03
C GLY A 291 -7.15 -6.11 3.00
N LEU A 292 -6.91 -6.50 4.25
CA LEU A 292 -7.93 -6.50 5.30
C LEU A 292 -8.36 -5.09 5.71
N SER A 293 -7.42 -4.15 5.81
CA SER A 293 -7.69 -2.73 6.06
C SER A 293 -8.63 -2.13 5.01
N HIS A 294 -8.39 -2.41 3.72
CA HIS A 294 -9.28 -1.99 2.64
C HIS A 294 -10.67 -2.62 2.77
N ALA A 295 -10.77 -3.93 2.99
CA ALA A 295 -12.05 -4.63 3.14
C ALA A 295 -12.88 -4.10 4.32
N SER A 296 -12.23 -3.84 5.46
CA SER A 296 -12.86 -3.23 6.64
C SER A 296 -13.31 -1.80 6.37
N SER A 297 -12.48 -0.98 5.73
CA SER A 297 -12.79 0.40 5.35
C SER A 297 -14.07 0.50 4.53
N ILE A 298 -14.19 -0.33 3.49
CA ILE A 298 -15.37 -0.35 2.58
C ILE A 298 -16.61 -0.83 3.31
N SER A 299 -16.49 -1.90 4.10
CA SER A 299 -17.63 -2.48 4.83
C SER A 299 -18.19 -1.51 5.86
N ILE A 300 -17.32 -0.75 6.54
CA ILE A 300 -17.73 0.30 7.49
C ILE A 300 -18.34 1.49 6.76
N SER A 301 -17.76 1.91 5.63
CA SER A 301 -18.31 3.01 4.83
C SER A 301 -19.74 2.69 4.38
N HIS A 302 -19.96 1.46 3.90
CA HIS A 302 -21.29 0.99 3.50
C HIS A 302 -22.28 0.91 4.68
N ALA A 303 -21.86 0.43 5.85
CA ALA A 303 -22.71 0.41 7.04
C ALA A 303 -23.06 1.82 7.54
N CYS A 304 -22.10 2.76 7.48
CA CYS A 304 -22.32 4.16 7.85
C CYS A 304 -23.29 4.86 6.91
N ALA A 305 -23.28 4.51 5.62
CA ALA A 305 -24.23 5.01 4.63
C ALA A 305 -25.69 4.62 4.94
N GLN A 306 -25.88 3.49 5.62
CA GLN A 306 -27.18 3.01 6.08
C GLN A 306 -27.52 3.48 7.50
N HIS A 307 -26.72 4.38 8.08
CA HIS A 307 -26.82 4.82 9.47
C HIS A 307 -26.73 3.68 10.51
N ASP A 308 -26.24 2.49 10.14
CA ASP A 308 -26.02 1.37 11.05
C ASP A 308 -24.65 1.49 11.75
N TYR A 309 -24.56 2.44 12.68
CA TYR A 309 -23.32 2.67 13.45
C TYR A 309 -22.99 1.51 14.40
N ARG A 310 -23.99 0.72 14.82
CA ARG A 310 -23.76 -0.50 15.61
C ARG A 310 -23.13 -1.60 14.76
N GLY A 311 -23.62 -1.78 13.53
CA GLY A 311 -23.01 -2.64 12.53
C GLY A 311 -21.60 -2.19 12.14
N ALA A 312 -21.39 -0.89 11.93
CA ALA A 312 -20.07 -0.33 11.66
C ALA A 312 -19.06 -0.64 12.79
N ARG A 313 -19.47 -0.49 14.06
CA ARG A 313 -18.65 -0.88 15.22
C ARG A 313 -18.29 -2.36 15.20
N ARG A 314 -19.29 -3.22 14.98
CA ARG A 314 -19.10 -4.67 14.93
C ARG A 314 -18.15 -5.08 13.79
N LEU A 315 -18.34 -4.53 12.59
CA LEU A 315 -17.48 -4.77 11.43
C LEU A 315 -16.03 -4.34 11.69
N GLY A 316 -15.82 -3.22 12.39
CA GLY A 316 -14.49 -2.77 12.79
C GLY A 316 -13.77 -3.76 13.70
N TYR A 317 -14.44 -4.22 14.76
CA TYR A 317 -13.85 -5.22 15.67
C TYR A 317 -13.68 -6.59 15.01
N THR A 318 -14.60 -7.01 14.13
CA THR A 318 -14.44 -8.25 13.37
C THR A 318 -13.23 -8.17 12.44
N GLY A 319 -13.03 -7.03 11.76
CA GLY A 319 -11.82 -6.78 10.96
C GLY A 319 -10.55 -6.88 11.80
N LEU A 320 -10.52 -6.22 12.95
CA LEU A 320 -9.38 -6.28 13.87
C LEU A 320 -9.10 -7.70 14.37
N ALA A 321 -10.14 -8.45 14.76
CA ALA A 321 -10.01 -9.82 15.23
C ALA A 321 -9.48 -10.76 14.14
N LEU A 322 -9.95 -10.62 12.90
CA LEU A 322 -9.41 -11.36 11.75
C LEU A 322 -7.94 -11.03 11.49
N GLY A 323 -7.57 -9.75 11.59
CA GLY A 323 -6.19 -9.30 11.40
C GLY A 323 -5.25 -9.84 12.45
N VAL A 324 -5.59 -9.66 13.72
CA VAL A 324 -4.82 -10.20 14.85
C VAL A 324 -4.74 -11.73 14.75
N GLY A 325 -5.83 -12.42 14.42
CA GLY A 325 -5.83 -13.87 14.22
C GLY A 325 -4.87 -14.32 13.11
N ALA A 326 -4.88 -13.64 11.96
CA ALA A 326 -3.94 -13.89 10.87
C ALA A 326 -2.48 -13.64 11.30
N MET A 327 -2.21 -12.54 12.02
CA MET A 327 -0.88 -12.23 12.53
C MET A 327 -0.39 -13.23 13.57
N LEU A 328 -1.27 -13.76 14.42
CA LEU A 328 -0.89 -14.81 15.37
C LEU A 328 -0.48 -16.10 14.65
N ILE A 329 -1.19 -16.47 13.58
CA ILE A 329 -0.83 -17.64 12.75
C ILE A 329 0.54 -17.43 12.10
N VAL A 330 0.83 -16.23 11.60
CA VAL A 330 2.12 -15.89 10.98
C VAL A 330 3.24 -15.77 12.01
N ALA A 331 2.95 -15.35 13.24
CA ALA A 331 3.93 -15.25 14.32
C ALA A 331 4.49 -16.62 14.73
N LEU A 332 3.69 -17.68 14.62
CA LEU A 332 4.10 -19.04 15.03
C LEU A 332 5.37 -19.51 14.30
N PRO A 333 5.47 -19.48 12.95
CA PRO A 333 6.72 -19.78 12.24
C PRO A 333 7.92 -18.95 12.68
N TYR A 334 7.74 -17.67 13.02
CA TYR A 334 8.86 -16.79 13.44
C TYR A 334 9.45 -17.21 14.78
N LEU A 335 8.62 -17.75 15.68
CA LEU A 335 9.05 -18.20 17.00
C LEU A 335 9.55 -19.65 16.99
N VAL A 336 8.89 -20.53 16.22
CA VAL A 336 9.18 -21.98 16.23
C VAL A 336 10.32 -22.35 15.28
N ALA A 337 10.44 -21.69 14.14
CA ALA A 337 11.43 -22.04 13.12
C ALA A 337 12.00 -20.80 12.39
N PRO A 338 12.57 -19.80 13.11
CA PRO A 338 13.07 -18.57 12.51
C PRO A 338 14.13 -18.84 11.42
N THR A 339 15.02 -19.81 11.64
CA THR A 339 16.06 -20.17 10.67
C THR A 339 15.48 -20.72 9.36
N ARG A 340 14.36 -21.45 9.39
CA ARG A 340 13.69 -21.93 8.17
C ARG A 340 12.97 -20.82 7.42
N VAL A 341 12.45 -19.82 8.14
CA VAL A 341 11.84 -18.64 7.54
C VAL A 341 12.90 -17.78 6.85
N LEU A 342 14.09 -17.69 7.41
CA LEU A 342 15.21 -16.91 6.88
C LEU A 342 16.01 -17.66 5.80
N ALA A 343 15.98 -19.00 5.79
CA ALA A 343 16.76 -19.81 4.86
C ALA A 343 16.61 -19.43 3.37
N PRO A 344 15.41 -19.11 2.84
CA PRO A 344 15.27 -18.69 1.44
C PRO A 344 15.97 -17.37 1.10
N PHE A 345 16.30 -16.55 2.10
CA PHE A 345 16.88 -15.22 1.94
C PHE A 345 18.38 -15.16 2.28
N LEU A 346 18.98 -16.29 2.67
CA LEU A 346 20.37 -16.39 3.07
C LEU A 346 21.13 -17.30 2.10
N ASP A 347 22.25 -16.80 1.57
CA ASP A 347 23.12 -17.60 0.71
C ASP A 347 23.90 -18.63 1.56
N HIS A 348 23.83 -19.89 1.17
CA HIS A 348 24.26 -21.04 1.98
C HIS A 348 25.80 -21.21 2.01
N GLY A 349 26.54 -20.41 1.21
CA GLY A 349 27.97 -20.57 0.99
C GLY A 349 28.91 -19.68 1.82
N ALA A 350 28.43 -18.63 2.50
CA ALA A 350 29.33 -17.68 3.17
C ALA A 350 29.35 -17.90 4.69
N ALA A 351 30.51 -18.32 5.22
CA ALA A 351 30.80 -18.32 6.66
C ALA A 351 30.63 -16.92 7.33
N ALA A 352 30.53 -15.85 6.51
CA ALA A 352 30.24 -14.49 6.92
C ALA A 352 28.78 -14.24 7.38
N ASN A 353 27.87 -15.22 7.26
CA ASN A 353 26.44 -15.02 7.55
C ASN A 353 26.02 -15.33 9.00
N THR A 354 26.92 -15.75 9.90
CA THR A 354 26.53 -16.18 11.25
C THR A 354 26.02 -15.01 12.11
N ASP A 355 26.66 -13.85 12.05
CA ASP A 355 26.23 -12.66 12.83
C ASP A 355 24.95 -12.05 12.26
N VAL A 356 24.82 -11.95 10.94
CA VAL A 356 23.59 -11.52 10.25
C VAL A 356 22.42 -12.44 10.59
N LEU A 357 22.61 -13.76 10.55
CA LEU A 357 21.59 -14.73 10.92
C LEU A 357 21.19 -14.61 12.40
N ARG A 358 22.16 -14.38 13.30
CA ARG A 358 21.89 -14.18 14.74
C ARG A 358 21.03 -12.93 14.96
N LEU A 359 21.41 -11.81 14.33
CA LEU A 359 20.66 -10.56 14.40
C LEU A 359 19.25 -10.74 13.83
N ALA A 360 19.13 -11.26 12.61
CA ALA A 360 17.84 -11.49 11.94
C ALA A 360 16.91 -12.42 12.73
N THR A 361 17.45 -13.48 13.36
CA THR A 361 16.67 -14.39 14.22
C THR A 361 16.10 -13.67 15.44
N GLY A 362 16.91 -12.85 16.11
CA GLY A 362 16.43 -12.06 17.24
C GLY A 362 15.39 -11.01 16.82
N LEU A 363 15.58 -10.39 15.64
CA LEU A 363 14.62 -9.44 15.07
C LEU A 363 13.29 -10.10 14.73
N LEU A 364 13.26 -11.34 14.25
CA LEU A 364 12.01 -12.07 14.00
C LEU A 364 11.17 -12.27 15.26
N THR A 365 11.81 -12.39 16.43
CA THR A 365 11.10 -12.51 17.71
C THR A 365 10.39 -11.19 18.05
N ILE A 366 11.05 -10.05 17.81
CA ILE A 366 10.42 -8.73 17.97
C ILE A 366 9.35 -8.52 16.88
N ALA A 367 9.63 -8.95 15.65
CA ALA A 367 8.72 -8.86 14.51
C ALA A 367 7.39 -9.59 14.76
N ALA A 368 7.42 -10.73 15.47
CA ALA A 368 6.24 -11.51 15.82
C ALA A 368 5.22 -10.70 16.67
N LEU A 369 5.70 -9.83 17.56
CA LEU A 369 4.86 -8.89 18.32
C LEU A 369 4.54 -7.64 17.49
N LEU A 370 5.55 -7.08 16.81
CA LEU A 370 5.43 -5.88 16.01
C LEU A 370 4.33 -5.99 14.94
N GLN A 371 4.24 -7.12 14.24
CA GLN A 371 3.25 -7.32 13.18
C GLN A 371 1.80 -7.28 13.69
N ILE A 372 1.55 -7.65 14.95
CA ILE A 372 0.22 -7.56 15.57
C ILE A 372 -0.17 -6.08 15.69
N PHE A 373 0.76 -5.24 16.17
CA PHE A 373 0.55 -3.80 16.28
C PHE A 373 0.46 -3.12 14.91
N ASP A 374 1.32 -3.51 13.97
CA ASP A 374 1.31 -3.01 12.60
C ASP A 374 0.00 -3.35 11.88
N CYS A 375 -0.47 -4.59 11.98
CA CYS A 375 -1.76 -4.98 11.44
C CYS A 375 -2.92 -4.20 12.09
N SER A 376 -2.89 -4.07 13.41
CA SER A 376 -3.90 -3.32 14.17
C SER A 376 -3.94 -1.84 13.79
N GLN A 377 -2.77 -1.22 13.60
CA GLN A 377 -2.65 0.16 13.13
C GLN A 377 -3.19 0.29 11.70
N ASN A 378 -2.81 -0.59 10.78
CA ASN A 378 -3.26 -0.55 9.39
C ASN A 378 -4.78 -0.68 9.29
N ILE A 379 -5.35 -1.62 10.04
CA ILE A 379 -6.81 -1.79 10.13
C ILE A 379 -7.43 -0.57 10.80
N GLY A 380 -6.84 -0.02 11.86
CA GLY A 380 -7.30 1.21 12.51
C GLY A 380 -7.37 2.41 11.55
N VAL A 381 -6.37 2.59 10.69
CA VAL A 381 -6.36 3.60 9.62
C VAL A 381 -7.49 3.35 8.63
N GLY A 382 -7.67 2.10 8.19
CA GLY A 382 -8.75 1.70 7.28
C GLY A 382 -10.13 1.93 7.87
N ILE A 383 -10.33 1.60 9.14
CA ILE A 383 -11.58 1.79 9.86
C ILE A 383 -11.95 3.27 9.98
N LEU A 384 -11.02 4.14 10.38
CA LEU A 384 -11.26 5.60 10.43
C LEU A 384 -11.49 6.19 9.04
N ARG A 385 -10.80 5.67 8.02
CA ARG A 385 -11.03 6.03 6.62
C ARG A 385 -12.45 5.65 6.17
N GLY A 386 -12.96 4.49 6.60
CA GLY A 386 -14.34 4.08 6.38
C GLY A 386 -15.37 5.00 7.05
N LEU A 387 -15.03 5.63 8.18
CA LEU A 387 -15.84 6.69 8.82
C LEU A 387 -15.67 8.08 8.16
N GLY A 388 -14.78 8.22 7.18
CA GLY A 388 -14.44 9.51 6.56
C GLY A 388 -13.48 10.39 7.37
N ASP A 389 -12.96 9.94 8.52
CA ASP A 389 -12.04 10.73 9.37
C ASP A 389 -10.55 10.46 9.04
N VAL A 390 -10.16 10.75 7.79
CA VAL A 390 -8.79 10.51 7.30
C VAL A 390 -7.76 11.47 7.88
N LYS A 391 -8.18 12.68 8.29
CA LYS A 391 -7.27 13.69 8.88
C LYS A 391 -6.80 13.27 10.26
N SER A 392 -7.67 12.64 11.04
CA SER A 392 -7.27 12.11 12.34
C SER A 392 -6.34 10.92 12.17
N SER A 393 -6.57 10.03 11.20
CA SER A 393 -5.63 8.94 10.89
C SER A 393 -4.23 9.48 10.59
N PHE A 394 -4.11 10.47 9.69
CA PHE A 394 -2.83 11.08 9.36
C PHE A 394 -2.13 11.70 10.58
N ARG A 395 -2.83 12.53 11.37
CA ARG A 395 -2.25 13.16 12.57
C ARG A 395 -1.78 12.13 13.59
N ILE A 396 -2.56 11.06 13.81
CA ILE A 396 -2.22 9.99 14.74
C ILE A 396 -1.00 9.23 14.24
N SER A 397 -0.91 8.91 12.94
CA SER A 397 0.28 8.30 12.35
C SER A 397 1.53 9.18 12.51
N ILE A 398 1.41 10.50 12.32
CA ILE A 398 2.54 11.42 12.55
C ILE A 398 2.98 11.39 14.02
N VAL A 399 2.04 11.45 14.96
CA VAL A 399 2.35 11.38 16.40
C VAL A 399 3.05 10.06 16.74
N GLY A 400 2.46 8.94 16.34
CA GLY A 400 2.97 7.64 16.74
C GLY A 400 4.29 7.26 16.08
N TYR A 401 4.51 7.60 14.81
CA TYR A 401 5.77 7.31 14.13
C TYR A 401 6.87 8.31 14.48
N TRP A 402 6.60 9.60 14.38
CA TRP A 402 7.65 10.62 14.48
C TRP A 402 7.86 11.16 15.89
N MET A 403 6.82 11.29 16.70
CA MET A 403 6.95 11.85 18.05
C MET A 403 7.13 10.79 19.13
N ILE A 404 6.75 9.53 18.87
CA ILE A 404 6.90 8.41 19.81
C ILE A 404 7.91 7.39 19.27
N GLY A 405 7.65 6.82 18.09
CA GLY A 405 8.45 5.74 17.54
C GLY A 405 9.91 6.13 17.31
N LEU A 406 10.18 7.21 16.58
CA LEU A 406 11.54 7.64 16.25
C LEU A 406 12.37 8.03 17.48
N PRO A 407 11.86 8.85 18.44
CA PRO A 407 12.62 9.18 19.64
C PRO A 407 12.90 7.98 20.53
N VAL A 408 11.94 7.05 20.67
CA VAL A 408 12.15 5.83 21.46
C VAL A 408 13.13 4.89 20.75
N ALA A 409 13.05 4.76 19.42
CA ALA A 409 14.00 3.97 18.63
C ALA A 409 15.42 4.54 18.72
N TRP A 410 15.56 5.87 18.66
CA TRP A 410 16.85 6.54 18.85
C TRP A 410 17.38 6.36 20.26
N ALA A 411 16.54 6.57 21.28
CA ALA A 411 16.93 6.41 22.68
C ALA A 411 17.35 4.97 22.97
N ALA A 412 16.52 3.98 22.64
CA ALA A 412 16.81 2.57 22.89
C ALA A 412 17.97 2.05 22.03
N GLY A 413 18.00 2.38 20.75
CA GLY A 413 18.99 1.88 19.81
C GLY A 413 20.37 2.53 19.96
N VAL A 414 20.42 3.85 20.02
CA VAL A 414 21.66 4.63 19.99
C VAL A 414 22.12 5.00 21.41
N THR A 415 21.24 5.58 22.23
CA THR A 415 21.68 6.13 23.54
C THR A 415 21.86 5.06 24.62
N LEU A 416 20.97 4.06 24.67
CA LEU A 416 21.05 2.95 25.63
C LEU A 416 21.92 1.79 25.13
N GLY A 417 22.39 1.85 23.88
CA GLY A 417 23.31 0.86 23.31
C GLY A 417 22.68 -0.50 22.98
N TYR A 418 21.35 -0.64 22.93
CA TYR A 418 20.71 -1.89 22.50
C TYR A 418 20.80 -2.14 20.99
N GLY A 419 21.41 -1.22 20.24
CA GLY A 419 21.67 -1.35 18.81
C GLY A 419 20.39 -1.58 18.02
N ILE A 420 20.43 -2.51 17.06
CA ILE A 420 19.29 -2.79 16.18
C ILE A 420 18.05 -3.26 16.94
N TYR A 421 18.20 -4.03 18.02
CA TYR A 421 17.07 -4.48 18.82
C TYR A 421 16.32 -3.32 19.47
N GLY A 422 17.06 -2.31 19.98
CA GLY A 422 16.46 -1.10 20.54
C GLY A 422 15.64 -0.32 19.52
N ILE A 423 16.13 -0.21 18.28
CA ILE A 423 15.42 0.45 17.19
C ILE A 423 14.09 -0.26 16.89
N TRP A 424 14.09 -1.59 16.82
CA TRP A 424 12.89 -2.38 16.58
C TRP A 424 11.88 -2.33 17.73
N ILE A 425 12.36 -2.28 18.98
CA ILE A 425 11.50 -2.07 20.14
C ILE A 425 10.84 -0.69 20.06
N GLY A 426 11.59 0.35 19.70
CA GLY A 426 11.02 1.69 19.48
C GLY A 426 9.99 1.73 18.37
N LEU A 427 10.24 1.03 17.25
CA LEU A 427 9.28 0.84 16.17
C LEU A 427 8.00 0.14 16.66
N ALA A 428 8.13 -0.94 17.43
CA ALA A 428 6.98 -1.66 18.00
C ALA A 428 6.17 -0.78 18.97
N ILE A 429 6.82 0.01 19.82
CA ILE A 429 6.16 0.95 20.74
C ILE A 429 5.43 2.04 19.94
N GLY A 430 6.04 2.61 18.90
CA GLY A 430 5.42 3.59 18.03
C GLY A 430 4.17 3.05 17.33
N LEU A 431 4.23 1.82 16.81
CA LEU A 431 3.09 1.13 16.20
C LEU A 431 2.00 0.82 17.21
N ALA A 432 2.35 0.35 18.41
CA ALA A 432 1.40 0.08 19.49
C ALA A 432 0.68 1.36 19.95
N ALA A 433 1.42 2.46 20.14
CA ALA A 433 0.85 3.77 20.46
C ALA A 433 -0.11 4.24 19.35
N THR A 434 0.31 4.14 18.08
CA THR A 434 -0.54 4.49 16.94
C THR A 434 -1.83 3.65 16.92
N ALA A 435 -1.72 2.33 17.04
CA ALA A 435 -2.85 1.41 17.03
C ALA A 435 -3.85 1.74 18.15
N THR A 436 -3.37 1.94 19.39
CA THR A 436 -4.26 2.29 20.52
C THR A 436 -4.94 3.64 20.33
N MET A 437 -4.23 4.66 19.81
CA MET A 437 -4.80 5.98 19.53
C MET A 437 -5.87 5.91 18.42
N LEU A 438 -5.63 5.14 17.36
CA LEU A 438 -6.59 4.95 16.25
C LEU A 438 -7.86 4.26 16.74
N LEU A 439 -7.74 3.19 17.54
CA LEU A 439 -8.88 2.45 18.08
C LEU A 439 -9.70 3.30 19.07
N ARG A 440 -9.05 4.07 19.94
CA ARG A 440 -9.74 5.05 20.81
C ARG A 440 -10.46 6.11 20.00
N LYS A 441 -9.83 6.62 18.94
CA LYS A 441 -10.44 7.62 18.07
C LYS A 441 -11.64 7.05 17.30
N PHE A 442 -11.57 5.80 16.87
CA PHE A 442 -12.66 5.10 16.21
C PHE A 442 -13.91 5.05 17.08
N GLU A 443 -13.77 4.60 18.32
CA GLU A 443 -14.87 4.54 19.30
C GLU A 443 -15.47 5.92 19.57
N TYR A 444 -14.63 6.93 19.77
CA TYR A 444 -15.09 8.31 19.98
C TYR A 444 -15.88 8.86 18.78
N ARG A 445 -15.39 8.64 17.56
CA ARG A 445 -16.05 9.13 16.33
C ARG A 445 -17.36 8.40 16.07
N LEU A 446 -17.41 7.08 16.26
CA LEU A 446 -18.66 6.32 16.20
C LEU A 446 -19.69 6.84 17.19
N GLY A 447 -19.31 7.05 18.45
CA GLY A 447 -20.21 7.58 19.47
C GLY A 447 -20.75 8.96 19.12
N THR A 448 -19.94 9.80 18.48
CA THR A 448 -20.37 11.14 18.01
C THR A 448 -21.38 11.03 16.86
N LEU A 449 -21.11 10.19 15.87
CA LEU A 449 -22.00 9.98 14.72
C LEU A 449 -23.34 9.38 15.14
N ALA A 450 -23.32 8.41 16.07
CA ALA A 450 -24.54 7.80 16.60
C ALA A 450 -25.42 8.82 17.34
N LYS A 451 -24.82 9.76 18.10
CA LYS A 451 -25.56 10.85 18.76
C LYS A 451 -26.16 11.84 17.76
N GLN A 452 -25.41 12.20 16.73
CA GLN A 452 -25.90 13.12 15.68
C GLN A 452 -27.08 12.52 14.91
N ALA A 453 -27.03 11.23 14.59
CA ALA A 453 -28.14 10.54 13.96
C ALA A 453 -29.36 10.42 14.87
N GLY A 454 -29.16 10.16 16.16
CA GLY A 454 -30.25 10.15 17.15
C GLY A 454 -30.95 11.50 17.32
N ALA A 455 -30.19 12.60 17.25
CA ALA A 455 -30.72 13.96 17.39
C ALA A 455 -31.48 14.46 16.15
N ASN A 456 -31.24 13.89 14.96
CA ASN A 456 -31.96 14.23 13.73
C ASN A 456 -33.30 13.47 13.57
N HIS A 457 -33.55 12.46 14.43
CA HIS A 457 -34.77 11.64 14.42
C HIS A 457 -35.69 11.90 15.62
N SER A 458 -35.29 12.78 16.53
CA SER A 458 -36.10 13.33 17.63
C SER A 458 -36.57 14.72 17.28
#